data_AF-A0A951FCN5-F1
#
_entry.id   AF-A0A951FCN5-F1
#
_cell.length_a   1.000
_cell.length_b   1.000
_cell.length_c   1.000
_cell.angle_alpha   90.00
_cell.angle_beta   90.00
_cell.angle_gamma   90.00
#
_symmetry.space_group_name_H-M   'P 1'
#
loop_
_entity.id
_entity.type
_entity.pdbx_description
1 polymer ?
#
loop_
_entity_poly.entity_id
_entity_poly.type
_entity_poly.pdbx_seq_one_letter_code
_entity_poly.pdbx_strand_id
1 'polypeptide(L)'
;ARDVAKAVDKLDDLADGARAVDKANDARRGAGRLVTKYGDDGARIADEYGEYAGDILQTFDQIAHVKGSDQLMKDLLSGSRTTRQGALSELGYAASLQKRGFELEKVGDVINGKKAGDIVVKNGPVIDVKDYNWNAASYQSERGLQRTADRMVRQAQKHQERYPGREIEFAFTENPPQAIADALKNAGVKVTKVTWPAQ
;
A
#
# COMPACT_ATOMS: atom_id res chain seq x y z
N ALA A 1 -29.17 40.30 19.41
CA ALA A 1 -29.21 38.82 19.28
C ALA A 1 -28.65 38.34 17.93
N ARG A 2 -29.15 38.82 16.78
CA ARG A 2 -28.65 38.43 15.44
C ARG A 2 -27.19 38.80 15.18
N ASP A 3 -26.72 39.96 15.64
CA ASP A 3 -25.33 40.40 15.38
C ASP A 3 -24.29 39.65 16.23
N VAL A 4 -24.69 39.13 17.39
CA VAL A 4 -23.83 38.32 18.26
C VAL A 4 -23.65 36.92 17.68
N ALA A 5 -24.73 36.31 17.16
CA ALA A 5 -24.64 35.00 16.51
C ALA A 5 -23.71 35.01 15.29
N LYS A 6 -23.77 36.08 14.48
CA LYS A 6 -22.91 36.24 13.29
C LYS A 6 -21.43 36.48 13.64
N ALA A 7 -21.16 37.06 14.82
CA ALA A 7 -19.81 37.25 15.32
C ALA A 7 -19.21 35.95 15.89
N VAL A 8 -20.03 35.10 16.52
CA VAL A 8 -19.63 33.79 17.03
C VAL A 8 -19.30 32.83 15.88
N ASP A 9 -20.16 32.77 14.84
CA ASP A 9 -19.94 31.94 13.64
C ASP A 9 -18.59 32.27 12.97
N LYS A 10 -18.27 33.57 12.87
CA LYS A 10 -17.01 34.04 12.29
C LYS A 10 -15.79 33.74 13.15
N LEU A 11 -15.96 33.61 14.47
CA LEU A 11 -14.88 33.21 15.38
C LEU A 11 -14.60 31.71 15.31
N ASP A 12 -15.64 30.89 15.13
CA ASP A 12 -15.50 29.45 14.94
C ASP A 12 -14.82 29.12 13.60
N ASP A 13 -15.19 29.79 12.51
CA ASP A 13 -14.51 29.68 11.21
C ASP A 13 -13.01 30.04 11.28
N LEU A 14 -12.66 31.07 12.06
CA LEU A 14 -11.27 31.48 12.28
C LEU A 14 -10.50 30.48 13.14
N ALA A 15 -11.15 29.88 14.14
CA ALA A 15 -10.54 28.85 14.99
C ALA A 15 -10.28 27.56 14.23
N ASP A 16 -11.19 27.15 13.34
CA ASP A 16 -11.01 25.98 12.50
C ASP A 16 -9.95 26.22 11.42
N GLY A 17 -9.87 27.43 10.86
CA GLY A 17 -8.78 27.85 9.99
C GLY A 17 -7.40 27.77 10.68
N ALA A 18 -7.30 28.24 11.93
CA ALA A 18 -6.05 28.17 12.71
C ALA A 18 -5.62 26.73 13.00
N ARG A 19 -6.56 25.86 13.41
CA ARG A 19 -6.29 24.42 13.64
C ARG A 19 -5.83 23.71 12.36
N ALA A 20 -6.39 24.06 11.21
CA ALA A 20 -5.98 23.51 9.93
C ALA A 20 -4.54 23.92 9.56
N VAL A 21 -4.17 25.18 9.81
CA VAL A 21 -2.80 25.70 9.58
C VAL A 21 -1.80 25.02 10.51
N ASP A 22 -2.12 24.85 11.80
CA ASP A 22 -1.24 24.17 12.75
C ASP A 22 -1.03 22.71 12.37
N LYS A 23 -2.10 22.00 11.98
CA LYS A 23 -2.02 20.62 11.49
C LYS A 23 -1.16 20.51 10.22
N ALA A 24 -1.27 21.47 9.30
CA ALA A 24 -0.44 21.50 8.10
C ALA A 24 1.03 21.79 8.41
N ASN A 25 1.30 22.69 9.35
CA ASN A 25 2.66 22.98 9.81
C ASN A 25 3.29 21.80 10.55
N ASP A 26 2.52 21.10 11.38
CA ASP A 26 2.98 19.90 12.08
C ASP A 26 3.21 18.72 11.12
N ALA A 27 2.37 18.56 10.10
CA ALA A 27 2.60 17.59 9.03
C ALA A 27 3.91 17.90 8.27
N ARG A 28 4.15 19.17 7.92
CA ARG A 28 5.41 19.60 7.28
C ARG A 28 6.64 19.39 8.17
N ARG A 29 6.54 19.71 9.46
CA ARG A 29 7.62 19.45 10.43
C ARG A 29 7.86 17.95 10.62
N GLY A 30 6.80 17.15 10.61
CA GLY A 30 6.83 15.69 10.64
C GLY A 30 7.55 15.12 9.42
N ALA A 31 7.17 15.56 8.22
CA ALA A 31 7.81 15.18 6.96
C ALA A 31 9.31 15.53 6.96
N GLY A 32 9.68 16.76 7.34
CA GLY A 32 11.08 17.17 7.42
C GLY A 32 11.90 16.32 8.39
N ARG A 33 11.33 15.97 9.54
CA ARG A 33 11.98 15.08 10.52
C ARG A 33 12.20 13.67 9.94
N LEU A 34 11.22 13.15 9.20
CA LEU A 34 11.33 11.82 8.59
C LEU A 34 12.34 11.81 7.44
N VAL A 35 12.39 12.86 6.63
CA VAL A 35 13.45 13.04 5.61
C VAL A 35 14.82 12.96 6.28
N THR A 36 15.04 13.69 7.38
CA THR A 36 16.31 13.61 8.13
C THR A 36 16.55 12.22 8.73
N LYS A 37 15.52 11.57 9.30
CA LYS A 37 15.62 10.23 9.90
C LYS A 37 16.09 9.19 8.89
N TYR A 38 15.60 9.26 7.66
CA TYR A 38 15.93 8.32 6.59
C TYR A 38 17.10 8.76 5.70
N GLY A 39 17.75 9.89 6.02
CA GLY A 39 18.94 10.38 5.33
C GLY A 39 18.74 10.51 3.82
N ASP A 40 19.64 9.91 3.05
CA ASP A 40 19.64 9.98 1.59
C ASP A 40 18.37 9.37 0.97
N ASP A 41 17.86 8.26 1.51
CA ASP A 41 16.63 7.66 1.02
C ASP A 41 15.43 8.58 1.30
N GLY A 42 15.41 9.22 2.47
CA GLY A 42 14.41 10.24 2.81
C GLY A 42 14.44 11.43 1.85
N ALA A 43 15.63 11.94 1.51
CA ALA A 43 15.80 13.03 0.56
C ALA A 43 15.36 12.63 -0.86
N ARG A 44 15.65 11.40 -1.28
CA ARG A 44 15.24 10.87 -2.59
C ARG A 44 13.72 10.67 -2.67
N ILE A 45 13.07 10.22 -1.59
CA ILE A 45 11.60 10.18 -1.54
C ILE A 45 11.01 11.59 -1.64
N ALA A 46 11.62 12.59 -0.98
CA ALA A 46 11.19 13.98 -1.09
C ALA A 46 11.30 14.53 -2.51
N ASP A 47 12.40 14.23 -3.21
CA ASP A 47 12.62 14.64 -4.60
C ASP A 47 11.65 13.96 -5.57
N GLU A 48 11.46 12.63 -5.43
CA GLU A 48 10.62 11.84 -6.34
C GLU A 48 9.12 12.09 -6.16
N TYR A 49 8.66 12.29 -4.92
CA TYR A 49 7.23 12.32 -4.59
C TYR A 49 6.73 13.70 -4.15
N GLY A 50 7.60 14.69 -4.01
CA GLY A 50 7.23 16.08 -3.72
C GLY A 50 6.33 16.20 -2.49
N GLU A 51 5.12 16.73 -2.69
CA GLU A 51 4.15 16.95 -1.61
C GLU A 51 3.70 15.65 -0.90
N TYR A 52 3.72 14.51 -1.59
CA TYR A 52 3.29 13.21 -1.04
C TYR A 52 4.39 12.51 -0.24
N ALA A 53 5.63 13.02 -0.28
CA ALA A 53 6.77 12.40 0.39
C ALA A 53 6.58 12.25 1.89
N GLY A 54 5.95 13.24 2.53
CA GLY A 54 5.64 13.20 3.97
C GLY A 54 4.77 12.00 4.34
N ASP A 55 3.68 11.78 3.60
CA ASP A 55 2.75 10.69 3.84
C ASP A 55 3.38 9.32 3.54
N ILE A 56 4.18 9.23 2.48
CA ILE A 56 4.93 8.01 2.14
C ILE A 56 5.91 7.66 3.26
N LEU A 57 6.73 8.62 3.69
CA LEU A 57 7.71 8.39 4.76
C LEU A 57 7.03 8.10 6.09
N GLN A 58 5.90 8.73 6.39
CA GLN A 58 5.14 8.45 7.61
C GLN A 58 4.53 7.05 7.59
N THR A 59 4.03 6.62 6.43
CA THR A 59 3.50 5.26 6.24
C THR A 59 4.63 4.25 6.33
N PHE A 60 5.80 4.55 5.77
CA PHE A 60 6.98 3.70 5.87
C PHE A 60 7.45 3.59 7.32
N ASP A 61 7.47 4.69 8.06
CA ASP A 61 7.88 4.72 9.47
C ASP A 61 7.08 3.75 10.35
N GLN A 62 5.79 3.60 10.06
CA GLN A 62 4.91 2.66 10.76
C GLN A 62 5.40 1.22 10.60
N ILE A 63 5.86 0.84 9.40
CA ILE A 63 6.28 -0.53 9.10
C ILE A 63 7.80 -0.72 9.05
N ALA A 64 8.60 0.33 9.29
CA ALA A 64 10.05 0.29 9.12
C ALA A 64 10.74 -0.77 9.99
N HIS A 65 10.12 -1.11 11.12
CA HIS A 65 10.59 -2.15 12.04
C HIS A 65 10.30 -3.59 11.57
N VAL A 66 9.45 -3.77 10.55
CA VAL A 66 9.08 -5.09 10.02
C VAL A 66 10.20 -5.61 9.11
N LYS A 67 10.57 -6.87 9.26
CA LYS A 67 11.63 -7.48 8.44
C LYS A 67 11.32 -7.35 6.95
N GLY A 68 12.31 -6.87 6.19
CA GLY A 68 12.22 -6.69 4.74
C GLY A 68 11.71 -5.31 4.29
N SER A 69 11.35 -4.42 5.22
CA SER A 69 11.01 -3.01 4.94
C SER A 69 12.09 -2.29 4.11
N ASP A 70 13.37 -2.56 4.34
CA ASP A 70 14.46 -1.98 3.54
C ASP A 70 14.37 -2.31 2.04
N GLN A 71 13.88 -3.49 1.68
CA GLN A 71 13.66 -3.84 0.28
C GLN A 71 12.51 -3.03 -0.31
N LEU A 72 11.46 -2.79 0.48
CA LEU A 72 10.34 -1.96 0.08
C LEU A 72 10.77 -0.50 -0.16
N MET A 73 11.67 0.05 0.68
CA MET A 73 12.28 1.37 0.44
C MET A 73 13.06 1.41 -0.88
N LYS A 74 13.86 0.37 -1.17
CA LYS A 74 14.58 0.26 -2.44
C LYS A 74 13.63 0.20 -3.64
N ASP A 75 12.52 -0.52 -3.51
CA ASP A 75 11.53 -0.66 -4.58
C ASP A 75 10.75 0.65 -4.81
N LEU A 76 10.47 1.44 -3.76
CA LEU A 76 9.94 2.81 -3.87
C LEU A 76 10.90 3.75 -4.61
N LEU A 77 12.21 3.56 -4.42
CA LEU A 77 13.27 4.34 -5.07
C LEU A 77 13.76 3.74 -6.39
N SER A 78 13.05 2.74 -6.92
CA SER A 78 13.37 2.09 -8.19
C SER A 78 13.13 3.01 -9.37
N GLY A 79 13.98 2.92 -10.40
CA GLY A 79 13.73 3.60 -11.69
C GLY A 79 12.55 3.03 -12.48
N SER A 80 12.01 1.87 -12.07
CA SER A 80 10.87 1.23 -12.72
C SER A 80 9.54 1.72 -12.13
N ARG A 81 8.75 2.44 -12.93
CA ARG A 81 7.40 2.92 -12.54
C ARG A 81 6.52 1.81 -11.98
N THR A 82 6.50 0.64 -12.63
CA THR A 82 5.70 -0.51 -12.18
C THR A 82 6.17 -1.04 -10.82
N THR A 83 7.48 -1.02 -10.57
CA THR A 83 8.04 -1.47 -9.28
C THR A 83 7.66 -0.49 -8.18
N ARG A 84 7.80 0.82 -8.43
CA ARG A 84 7.40 1.87 -7.48
C ARG A 84 5.91 1.81 -7.14
N GLN A 85 5.06 1.65 -8.15
CA GLN A 85 3.62 1.55 -7.96
C GLN A 85 3.25 0.32 -7.11
N GLY A 86 3.88 -0.83 -7.37
CA GLY A 86 3.73 -2.03 -6.54
C GLY A 86 4.18 -1.80 -5.10
N ALA A 87 5.31 -1.13 -4.91
CA ALA A 87 5.85 -0.82 -3.59
C ALA A 87 4.97 0.15 -2.79
N LEU A 88 4.40 1.18 -3.43
CA LEU A 88 3.41 2.08 -2.80
C LEU A 88 2.18 1.31 -2.34
N SER A 89 1.70 0.40 -3.18
CA SER A 89 0.55 -0.44 -2.86
C SER A 89 0.82 -1.38 -1.68
N GLU A 90 1.96 -2.06 -1.69
CA GLU A 90 2.41 -2.91 -0.60
C GLU A 90 2.59 -2.13 0.72
N LEU A 91 3.22 -0.96 0.65
CA LEU A 91 3.40 -0.05 1.78
C LEU A 91 2.06 0.36 2.39
N GLY A 92 1.13 0.84 1.56
CA GLY A 92 -0.20 1.26 1.99
C GLY A 92 -0.97 0.12 2.67
N TYR A 93 -0.92 -1.08 2.10
CA TYR A 93 -1.63 -2.22 2.69
C TYR A 93 -1.02 -2.67 4.01
N ALA A 94 0.31 -2.81 4.06
CA ALA A 94 1.03 -3.25 5.26
C ALA A 94 0.72 -2.32 6.45
N ALA A 95 0.80 -1.01 6.23
CA ALA A 95 0.45 -0.03 7.25
C ALA A 95 -1.04 -0.12 7.65
N SER A 96 -1.95 -0.34 6.70
CA SER A 96 -3.37 -0.52 7.02
C SER A 96 -3.64 -1.77 7.86
N LEU A 97 -2.89 -2.86 7.63
CA LEU A 97 -3.00 -4.10 8.40
C LEU A 97 -2.54 -3.89 9.84
N GLN A 98 -1.41 -3.20 10.04
CA GLN A 98 -0.96 -2.84 11.39
C GLN A 98 -1.97 -1.95 12.12
N LYS A 99 -2.56 -0.94 11.45
CA LYS A 99 -3.62 -0.10 12.02
C LYS A 99 -4.86 -0.89 12.44
N ARG A 100 -5.14 -2.02 11.76
CA ARG A 100 -6.23 -2.95 12.08
C ARG A 100 -5.84 -3.98 13.16
N GLY A 101 -4.63 -3.91 13.70
CA GLY A 101 -4.15 -4.78 14.79
C GLY A 101 -3.48 -6.07 14.31
N PHE A 102 -3.18 -6.22 13.02
CA PHE A 102 -2.41 -7.38 12.54
C PHE A 102 -0.92 -7.18 12.81
N GLU A 103 -0.27 -8.21 13.35
CA GLU A 103 1.18 -8.25 13.47
C GLU A 103 1.80 -8.77 12.16
N LEU A 104 2.79 -8.07 11.63
CA LEU A 104 3.47 -8.44 10.39
C LEU A 104 4.78 -9.16 10.71
N GLU A 105 4.97 -10.33 10.12
CA GLU A 105 6.22 -11.09 10.22
C GLU A 105 7.27 -10.51 9.26
N LYS A 106 6.85 -10.21 8.02
CA LYS A 106 7.70 -9.65 6.96
C LYS A 106 6.90 -8.81 5.97
N VAL A 107 7.59 -7.90 5.29
CA VAL A 107 7.17 -7.25 4.04
C VAL A 107 8.26 -7.43 2.99
N GLY A 108 7.92 -7.42 1.71
CA GLY A 108 8.86 -7.57 0.60
C GLY A 108 9.70 -8.84 0.69
N ASP A 109 9.10 -9.98 1.07
CA ASP A 109 9.88 -11.20 1.36
C ASP A 109 10.57 -11.75 0.11
N VAL A 110 11.77 -12.27 0.30
CA VAL A 110 12.63 -12.81 -0.75
C VAL A 110 13.08 -14.21 -0.35
N ILE A 111 12.79 -15.20 -1.20
CA ILE A 111 13.24 -16.59 -1.04
C ILE A 111 14.12 -16.94 -2.24
N ASN A 112 15.35 -17.39 -1.98
CA ASN A 112 16.34 -17.72 -3.01
C ASN A 112 16.58 -16.58 -4.01
N GLY A 113 16.68 -15.34 -3.51
CA GLY A 113 16.93 -14.14 -4.33
C GLY A 113 15.75 -13.70 -5.21
N LYS A 114 14.55 -14.28 -5.04
CA LYS A 114 13.34 -13.90 -5.77
C LYS A 114 12.24 -13.46 -4.83
N LYS A 115 11.50 -12.41 -5.20
CA LYS A 115 10.31 -11.96 -4.46
C LYS A 115 9.36 -13.14 -4.26
N ALA A 116 8.97 -13.35 -3.00
CA ALA A 116 8.26 -14.52 -2.53
C ALA A 116 6.85 -14.21 -2.05
N GLY A 117 6.65 -13.13 -1.30
CA GLY A 117 5.35 -12.60 -0.92
C GLY A 117 5.49 -11.13 -0.60
N ASP A 118 4.43 -10.36 -0.78
CA ASP A 118 4.46 -8.92 -0.52
C ASP A 118 4.35 -8.66 0.98
N ILE A 119 3.40 -9.32 1.66
CA ILE A 119 3.20 -9.17 3.10
C ILE A 119 2.98 -10.54 3.73
N VAL A 120 3.70 -10.83 4.81
CA VAL A 120 3.52 -12.05 5.61
C VAL A 120 2.96 -11.64 6.96
N VAL A 121 1.69 -11.97 7.20
CA VAL A 121 1.03 -11.70 8.50
C VAL A 121 1.41 -12.79 9.48
N LYS A 122 1.82 -12.45 10.70
CA LYS A 122 2.22 -13.44 11.70
C LYS A 122 1.03 -14.36 12.03
N ASN A 123 1.25 -15.68 11.96
CA ASN A 123 0.21 -16.70 12.13
C ASN A 123 -1.01 -16.53 11.20
N GLY A 124 -0.86 -15.81 10.09
CA GLY A 124 -1.95 -15.45 9.19
C GLY A 124 -1.62 -15.70 7.73
N PRO A 125 -2.31 -15.03 6.79
CA PRO A 125 -2.09 -15.23 5.37
C PRO A 125 -0.73 -14.68 4.91
N VAL A 126 -0.28 -15.20 3.78
CA VAL A 126 0.69 -14.55 2.89
C VAL A 126 -0.09 -13.80 1.83
N ILE A 127 0.18 -12.52 1.71
CA ILE A 127 -0.58 -11.60 0.89
C ILE A 127 0.27 -11.16 -0.30
N ASP A 128 -0.34 -11.16 -1.48
CA ASP A 128 0.20 -10.66 -2.73
C ASP A 128 -0.70 -9.50 -3.21
N VAL A 129 -0.16 -8.29 -3.25
CA VAL A 129 -0.91 -7.07 -3.50
C VAL A 129 -0.95 -6.80 -5.01
N LYS A 130 -2.16 -6.52 -5.52
CA LYS A 130 -2.43 -6.39 -6.95
C LYS A 130 -3.01 -5.02 -7.25
N ASP A 131 -2.18 -4.22 -7.91
CA ASP A 131 -2.58 -2.92 -8.43
C ASP A 131 -2.72 -2.97 -9.95
N TYR A 132 -3.94 -3.24 -10.41
CA TYR A 132 -4.27 -3.45 -11.82
C TYR A 132 -5.31 -2.42 -12.25
N ASN A 133 -4.99 -1.66 -13.29
CA ASN A 133 -5.99 -0.87 -14.01
C ASN A 133 -6.77 -1.81 -14.95
N TRP A 134 -7.91 -2.32 -14.48
CA TRP A 134 -8.75 -3.25 -15.25
C TRP A 134 -9.36 -2.61 -16.51
N ASN A 135 -9.37 -1.29 -16.62
CA ASN A 135 -9.85 -0.58 -17.81
C ASN A 135 -8.84 -0.56 -18.96
N ALA A 136 -7.59 -0.99 -18.73
CA ALA A 136 -6.58 -1.07 -19.79
C ALA A 136 -7.00 -2.05 -20.90
N ALA A 137 -6.71 -1.71 -22.16
CA ALA A 137 -7.14 -2.48 -23.34
C ALA A 137 -6.79 -3.98 -23.28
N SER A 138 -5.67 -4.32 -22.63
CA SER A 138 -5.24 -5.72 -22.44
C SER A 138 -6.22 -6.56 -21.61
N TYR A 139 -7.06 -5.95 -20.78
CA TYR A 139 -8.05 -6.62 -19.93
C TYR A 139 -9.47 -6.54 -20.48
N GLN A 140 -9.67 -5.83 -21.59
CA GLN A 140 -10.99 -5.69 -22.24
C GLN A 140 -11.32 -6.87 -23.17
N SER A 141 -10.39 -7.80 -23.38
CA SER A 141 -10.60 -9.00 -24.19
C SER A 141 -10.61 -10.26 -23.33
N GLU A 142 -11.45 -11.22 -23.67
CA GLU A 142 -11.54 -12.51 -23.00
C GLU A 142 -10.18 -13.23 -22.96
N ARG A 143 -9.47 -13.28 -24.09
CA ARG A 143 -8.11 -13.84 -24.16
C ARG A 143 -7.12 -13.10 -23.24
N GLY A 144 -7.29 -11.80 -23.05
CA GLY A 144 -6.47 -10.99 -22.14
C GLY A 144 -6.73 -11.33 -20.67
N LEU A 145 -8.01 -11.45 -20.31
CA LEU A 145 -8.44 -11.87 -18.98
C LEU A 145 -7.99 -13.30 -18.67
N GLN A 146 -8.18 -14.25 -19.59
CA GLN A 146 -7.75 -15.64 -19.42
C GLN A 146 -6.24 -15.74 -19.19
N ARG A 147 -5.42 -15.09 -20.03
CA ARG A 147 -3.96 -15.07 -19.85
C ARG A 147 -3.55 -14.49 -18.49
N THR A 148 -4.28 -13.50 -18.01
CA THR A 148 -4.03 -12.86 -16.71
C THR A 148 -4.42 -13.80 -15.56
N ALA A 149 -5.58 -14.43 -15.65
CA ALA A 149 -6.03 -15.44 -14.69
C ALA A 149 -5.02 -16.60 -14.61
N ASP A 150 -4.62 -17.19 -15.73
CA ASP A 150 -3.65 -18.28 -15.77
C ASP A 150 -2.30 -17.88 -15.14
N ARG A 151 -1.86 -16.64 -15.36
CA ARG A 151 -0.63 -16.11 -14.76
C ARG A 151 -0.78 -15.99 -13.24
N MET A 152 -1.90 -15.48 -12.76
CA MET A 152 -2.16 -15.32 -11.32
C MET A 152 -2.34 -16.68 -10.62
N VAL A 153 -2.99 -17.65 -11.25
CA VAL A 153 -3.07 -19.03 -10.74
C VAL A 153 -1.68 -19.67 -10.62
N ARG A 154 -0.79 -19.47 -11.61
CA ARG A 154 0.61 -19.92 -11.49
C ARG A 154 1.38 -19.19 -10.39
N GLN A 155 1.07 -17.93 -10.11
CA GLN A 155 1.66 -17.22 -8.97
C GLN A 155 1.15 -17.81 -7.65
N ALA A 156 -0.16 -18.05 -7.53
CA ALA A 156 -0.78 -18.69 -6.37
C ALA A 156 -0.12 -20.04 -6.02
N GLN A 157 0.06 -20.91 -7.02
CA GLN A 157 0.73 -22.21 -6.84
C GLN A 157 2.15 -22.04 -6.29
N LYS A 158 2.93 -21.09 -6.83
CA LYS A 158 4.27 -20.79 -6.33
C LYS A 158 4.25 -20.28 -4.90
N HIS A 159 3.25 -19.49 -4.51
CA HIS A 159 3.10 -19.05 -3.13
C HIS A 159 2.78 -20.22 -2.20
N GLN A 160 1.87 -21.11 -2.60
CA GLN A 160 1.53 -22.31 -1.83
C GLN A 160 2.74 -23.23 -1.64
N GLU A 161 3.58 -23.39 -2.68
CA GLU A 161 4.84 -24.15 -2.60
C GLU A 161 5.86 -23.50 -1.65
N ARG A 162 5.96 -22.16 -1.67
CA ARG A 162 6.92 -21.40 -0.85
C ARG A 162 6.49 -21.25 0.60
N TYR A 163 5.19 -21.30 0.85
CA TYR A 163 4.58 -21.16 2.18
C TYR A 163 3.61 -22.31 2.48
N PRO A 164 4.12 -23.55 2.63
CA PRO A 164 3.26 -24.70 2.87
C PRO A 164 2.37 -24.52 4.10
N GLY A 165 1.07 -24.78 3.94
CA GLY A 165 0.08 -24.70 5.03
C GLY A 165 -0.35 -23.28 5.43
N ARG A 166 0.19 -22.24 4.79
CA ARG A 166 -0.26 -20.86 4.99
C ARG A 166 -1.38 -20.53 4.01
N GLU A 167 -2.39 -19.79 4.45
CA GLU A 167 -3.39 -19.21 3.56
C GLU A 167 -2.73 -18.20 2.61
N ILE A 168 -3.11 -18.23 1.33
CA ILE A 168 -2.67 -17.25 0.33
C ILE A 168 -3.82 -16.29 0.04
N GLU A 169 -3.54 -15.00 0.11
CA GLU A 169 -4.49 -13.93 -0.19
C GLU A 169 -3.98 -13.06 -1.34
N PHE A 170 -4.83 -12.81 -2.34
CA PHE A 170 -4.60 -11.82 -3.38
C PHE A 170 -5.45 -10.59 -3.06
N ALA A 171 -4.76 -9.50 -2.73
CA ALA A 171 -5.35 -8.27 -2.25
C ALA A 171 -5.34 -7.22 -3.36
N PHE A 172 -6.53 -6.89 -3.91
CA PHE A 172 -6.64 -6.01 -5.07
C PHE A 172 -7.07 -4.59 -4.71
N THR A 173 -6.38 -3.58 -5.25
CA THR A 173 -6.74 -2.15 -5.11
C THR A 173 -8.10 -1.84 -5.74
N GLU A 174 -8.40 -2.52 -6.84
CA GLU A 174 -9.69 -2.47 -7.53
C GLU A 174 -10.31 -3.86 -7.65
N ASN A 175 -11.64 -3.96 -7.65
CA ASN A 175 -12.31 -5.26 -7.80
C ASN A 175 -11.85 -5.94 -9.11
N PRO A 176 -11.27 -7.16 -9.04
CA PRO A 176 -10.91 -7.88 -10.25
C PRO A 176 -12.18 -8.30 -11.01
N PRO A 177 -12.10 -8.41 -12.35
CA PRO A 177 -13.13 -9.05 -13.14
C PRO A 177 -13.52 -10.42 -12.58
N GLN A 178 -14.81 -10.76 -12.61
CA GLN A 178 -15.35 -11.94 -11.97
C GLN A 178 -14.62 -13.23 -12.38
N ALA A 179 -14.29 -13.38 -13.68
CA ALA A 179 -13.55 -14.53 -14.19
C ALA A 179 -12.17 -14.72 -13.52
N ILE A 180 -11.48 -13.62 -13.20
CA ILE A 180 -10.19 -13.68 -12.48
C ILE A 180 -10.41 -14.05 -11.02
N ALA A 181 -11.42 -13.46 -10.37
CA ALA A 181 -11.76 -13.77 -8.99
C ALA A 181 -12.12 -15.25 -8.81
N ASP A 182 -12.91 -15.81 -9.72
CA ASP A 182 -13.33 -17.21 -9.67
C ASP A 182 -12.16 -18.15 -9.94
N ALA A 183 -11.30 -17.84 -10.92
CA ALA A 183 -10.09 -18.62 -11.19
C ALA A 183 -9.17 -18.69 -9.96
N LEU A 184 -8.99 -17.57 -9.25
CA LEU A 184 -8.19 -17.51 -8.03
C LEU A 184 -8.82 -18.28 -6.87
N LYS A 185 -10.13 -18.11 -6.64
CA LYS A 185 -10.85 -18.87 -5.61
C LYS A 185 -10.79 -20.38 -5.86
N ASN A 186 -10.95 -20.80 -7.11
CA ASN A 186 -10.82 -22.20 -7.52
C ASN A 186 -9.39 -22.74 -7.32
N ALA A 187 -8.38 -21.87 -7.34
CA ALA A 187 -6.99 -22.22 -7.00
C ALA A 187 -6.70 -22.24 -5.48
N GLY A 188 -7.72 -22.06 -4.64
CA GLY A 188 -7.58 -22.05 -3.18
C GLY A 188 -6.98 -20.76 -2.64
N VAL A 189 -7.16 -19.64 -3.35
CA VAL A 189 -6.70 -18.31 -2.92
C VAL A 189 -7.87 -17.47 -2.46
N LYS A 190 -7.68 -16.78 -1.34
CA LYS A 190 -8.61 -15.77 -0.87
C LYS A 190 -8.45 -14.49 -1.70
N VAL A 191 -9.55 -13.94 -2.18
CA VAL A 191 -9.56 -12.69 -2.95
C VAL A 191 -10.18 -11.59 -2.09
N THR A 192 -9.43 -10.52 -1.83
CA THR A 192 -9.90 -9.37 -1.05
C THR A 192 -9.78 -8.09 -1.86
N LYS A 193 -10.71 -7.17 -1.63
CA LYS A 193 -10.54 -5.78 -2.04
C LYS A 193 -9.84 -5.04 -0.92
N VAL A 194 -8.76 -4.34 -1.23
CA VAL A 194 -8.10 -3.46 -0.28
C VAL A 194 -8.64 -2.05 -0.40
N THR A 195 -8.82 -1.44 0.77
CA THR A 195 -9.18 -0.04 0.91
C THR A 195 -8.15 0.55 1.86
N TRP A 196 -7.12 1.19 1.31
CA TRP A 196 -6.31 2.13 2.06
C TRP A 196 -6.63 3.54 1.55
N PRO A 197 -6.49 4.58 2.38
CA PRO A 197 -6.76 5.95 1.92
C PRO A 197 -5.91 6.20 0.66
N ALA A 198 -6.61 6.43 -0.46
CA ALA A 198 -6.00 6.88 -1.69
C ALA A 198 -5.24 8.19 -1.37
N GLN A 199 -4.01 8.28 -1.87
CA GLN A 199 -3.30 9.55 -1.97
C GLN A 199 -4.04 10.46 -2.94
#